data_AF-A0A958FZC2-F1
#
_entry.id   AF-A0A958FZC2-F1
#
_cell.length_a   1.000
_cell.length_b   1.000
_cell.length_c   1.000
_cell.angle_alpha   90.00
_cell.angle_beta   90.00
_cell.angle_gamma   90.00
#
_symmetry.space_group_name_H-M   'P 1'
#
loop_
_entity.id
_entity.type
_entity.pdbx_description
1 polymer ?
#
loop_
_entity_poly.entity_id
_entity_poly.type
_entity_poly.pdbx_seq_one_letter_code
_entity_poly.pdbx_strand_id
1 'polypeptide(L)'
;MIEVLVSLGLFGIVSAGITPAFTNYLKLNTKNQLKTEAMAVAQQKLDELRLQKPDDMPSSGNSSENLAVGSRNFAVTTYYCENGIYCVSEKMRHLKIEVAYNAEILLDVESVFTSLR
;
A
#
# COMPACT_ATOMS: atom_id res chain seq x y z
N MET A 1 39.75 -9.58 37.73
CA MET A 1 39.40 -10.56 36.68
C MET A 1 37.98 -11.09 36.83
N ILE A 2 37.57 -11.61 38.01
CA ILE A 2 36.16 -12.00 38.28
C ILE A 2 35.18 -10.84 38.06
N GLU A 3 35.53 -9.64 38.49
CA GLU A 3 34.70 -8.44 38.32
C GLU A 3 34.37 -8.14 36.85
N VAL A 4 35.35 -8.31 35.95
CA VAL A 4 35.15 -8.14 34.50
C VAL A 4 34.18 -9.19 33.95
N LEU A 5 34.26 -10.44 34.43
CA LEU A 5 33.34 -11.50 34.04
C LEU A 5 31.91 -11.22 34.52
N VAL A 6 31.76 -10.67 35.72
CA VAL A 6 30.44 -10.27 36.25
C VAL A 6 29.86 -9.10 35.45
N SER A 7 30.66 -8.09 35.12
CA SER A 7 30.22 -6.97 34.27
C SER A 7 29.81 -7.42 32.87
N LEU A 8 30.55 -8.34 32.25
CA LEU A 8 30.19 -8.93 30.95
C LEU A 8 28.90 -9.77 31.02
N GLY A 9 28.70 -10.52 32.09
CA GLY A 9 27.47 -11.29 32.32
C GLY A 9 26.24 -10.40 32.43
N LEU A 10 26.32 -9.32 33.23
CA LEU A 10 25.25 -8.34 33.37
C LEU A 10 24.96 -7.62 32.04
N PHE A 11 26.01 -7.25 31.31
CA PHE A 11 25.87 -6.64 29.99
C PHE A 11 25.16 -7.57 28.99
N GLY A 12 25.49 -8.86 29.01
CA GLY A 12 24.84 -9.87 28.16
C GLY A 12 23.34 -10.00 28.43
N ILE A 13 22.94 -10.04 29.72
CA ILE A 13 21.53 -10.14 30.12
C ILE A 13 20.74 -8.90 29.65
N VAL A 14 21.30 -7.70 29.84
CA VAL A 14 20.66 -6.46 29.41
C VAL A 14 20.55 -6.40 27.88
N SER A 15 21.62 -6.75 27.16
CA SER A 15 21.63 -6.75 25.69
C SER A 15 20.62 -7.73 25.08
N ALA A 16 20.47 -8.91 25.71
CA ALA A 16 19.48 -9.89 25.30
C ALA A 16 18.03 -9.38 25.47
N GLY A 17 17.77 -8.56 26.49
CA GLY A 17 16.47 -7.94 26.71
C GLY A 17 16.09 -6.87 25.68
N ILE A 18 17.08 -6.10 25.19
CA ILE A 18 16.83 -4.94 24.32
C ILE A 18 16.75 -5.34 22.83
N THR A 19 17.48 -6.38 22.42
CA THR A 19 17.49 -6.88 21.03
C THR A 19 16.10 -7.14 20.43
N PRO A 20 15.17 -7.87 21.09
CA PRO A 20 13.84 -8.13 20.52
C PRO A 20 13.04 -6.85 20.30
N ALA A 21 13.17 -5.86 21.21
CA ALA A 21 12.51 -4.56 21.04
C ALA A 21 12.98 -3.86 19.75
N PHE A 22 14.29 -3.78 19.51
CA PHE A 22 14.84 -3.19 18.29
C PHE A 22 14.35 -3.91 17.02
N THR A 23 14.33 -5.25 17.01
CA THR A 23 13.85 -5.99 15.83
C THR A 23 12.36 -5.73 15.55
N ASN A 24 11.54 -5.59 16.60
CA ASN A 24 10.14 -5.24 16.45
C ASN A 24 9.96 -3.81 15.92
N TYR A 25 10.73 -2.84 16.41
CA TYR A 25 10.71 -1.48 15.88
C TYR A 25 11.10 -1.42 14.40
N LEU A 26 12.13 -2.16 13.98
CA LEU A 26 12.52 -2.23 12.57
C LEU A 26 11.39 -2.79 11.70
N LYS A 27 10.74 -3.88 12.13
CA LYS A 27 9.60 -4.47 11.41
C LYS A 27 8.43 -3.49 11.27
N LEU A 28 8.10 -2.77 12.34
CA LEU A 28 7.03 -1.76 12.31
C LEU A 28 7.37 -0.60 11.38
N ASN A 29 8.60 -0.11 11.42
CA ASN A 29 9.06 0.96 10.53
C ASN A 29 9.01 0.53 9.06
N THR A 30 9.49 -0.67 8.73
CA THR A 30 9.42 -1.21 7.37
C THR A 30 7.97 -1.38 6.92
N LYS A 31 7.09 -1.90 7.77
CA LYS A 31 5.67 -2.04 7.43
C LYS A 31 4.99 -0.70 7.16
N ASN A 32 5.28 0.30 8.00
CA ASN A 32 4.74 1.65 7.82
C ASN A 32 5.28 2.29 6.54
N GLN A 33 6.58 2.14 6.27
CA GLN A 33 7.19 2.60 5.02
C GLN A 33 6.50 1.97 3.80
N LEU A 34 6.30 0.65 3.79
CA LEU A 34 5.60 -0.05 2.70
C LEU A 34 4.18 0.47 2.49
N LYS A 35 3.45 0.77 3.56
CA LYS A 35 2.10 1.36 3.46
C LYS A 35 2.12 2.77 2.90
N THR A 36 3.09 3.60 3.31
CA THR A 36 3.24 4.96 2.78
C THR A 36 3.59 4.93 1.29
N GLU A 37 4.51 4.03 0.88
CA GLU A 37 4.85 3.82 -0.53
C GLU A 37 3.62 3.32 -1.33
N ALA A 38 2.88 2.33 -0.81
CA ALA A 38 1.66 1.85 -1.45
C ALA A 38 0.59 2.94 -1.59
N MET A 39 0.46 3.84 -0.61
CA MET A 39 -0.45 4.98 -0.68
C MET A 39 -0.05 6.00 -1.76
N ALA A 40 1.25 6.27 -1.91
CA ALA A 40 1.75 7.12 -2.99
C ALA A 40 1.45 6.51 -4.37
N VAL A 41 1.62 5.19 -4.53
CA VAL A 41 1.25 4.47 -5.77
C VAL A 41 -0.25 4.60 -6.05
N ALA A 42 -1.10 4.36 -5.05
CA ALA A 42 -2.54 4.46 -5.20
C ALA A 42 -2.97 5.89 -5.61
N GLN A 43 -2.36 6.91 -4.99
CA GLN A 43 -2.60 8.32 -5.34
C GLN A 43 -2.19 8.62 -6.78
N GLN A 44 -0.99 8.19 -7.18
CA GLN A 44 -0.52 8.36 -8.56
C GLN A 44 -1.50 7.72 -9.56
N LYS A 45 -2.00 6.51 -9.26
CA LYS A 45 -2.95 5.84 -10.16
C LYS A 45 -4.31 6.53 -10.17
N LEU A 46 -4.81 7.00 -9.03
CA LEU A 46 -6.04 7.80 -8.97
C LEU A 46 -5.91 9.09 -9.79
N ASP A 47 -4.77 9.77 -9.69
CA ASP A 47 -4.52 11.01 -10.43
C ASP A 47 -4.45 10.75 -11.95
N GLU A 48 -3.83 9.66 -12.38
CA GLU A 48 -3.82 9.24 -13.78
C GLU A 48 -5.24 8.95 -14.29
N LEU A 49 -6.01 8.15 -13.55
CA LEU A 49 -7.39 7.81 -13.91
C LEU A 49 -8.28 9.05 -13.90
N ARG A 50 -8.03 10.02 -13.02
CA ARG A 50 -8.78 11.27 -12.94
C ARG A 50 -8.62 12.14 -14.20
N LEU A 51 -7.51 11.99 -14.94
CA LEU A 51 -7.32 12.69 -16.22
C LEU A 51 -8.12 12.05 -17.37
N GLN A 52 -8.57 10.82 -17.20
CA GLN A 52 -9.38 10.11 -18.19
C GLN A 52 -10.87 10.45 -18.00
N LYS A 53 -11.62 10.49 -19.10
CA LYS A 53 -13.07 10.69 -19.02
C LYS A 53 -13.74 9.39 -18.54
N PRO A 54 -14.72 9.47 -17.62
CA PRO A 54 -15.48 8.30 -17.18
C PRO A 54 -16.14 7.51 -18.32
N ASP A 55 -16.54 8.20 -19.39
CA ASP A 55 -17.18 7.61 -20.57
C ASP A 55 -16.25 6.67 -21.35
N ASP A 56 -14.93 6.94 -21.31
CA ASP A 56 -13.90 6.14 -22.00
C ASP A 56 -13.38 4.97 -21.12
N MET A 57 -13.77 4.93 -19.84
CA MET A 57 -13.38 3.86 -18.92
C MET A 57 -14.25 2.61 -19.08
N PRO A 58 -13.70 1.41 -18.82
CA PRO A 58 -14.48 0.18 -18.78
C PRO A 58 -15.68 0.29 -17.83
N SER A 59 -16.83 -0.23 -18.26
CA SER A 59 -18.05 -0.26 -17.44
C SER A 59 -18.05 -1.40 -16.42
N SER A 60 -17.11 -2.34 -16.52
CA SER A 60 -16.91 -3.46 -15.59
C SER A 60 -15.53 -4.09 -15.80
N GLY A 61 -15.10 -4.91 -14.85
CA GLY A 61 -13.87 -5.70 -14.94
C GLY A 61 -12.71 -5.09 -14.16
N ASN A 62 -11.50 -5.53 -14.45
CA ASN A 62 -10.30 -5.04 -13.82
C ASN A 62 -9.14 -4.87 -14.82
N SER A 63 -8.18 -4.06 -14.42
CA SER A 63 -6.90 -3.87 -15.10
C SER A 63 -5.78 -3.95 -14.07
N SER A 64 -4.76 -4.76 -14.35
CA SER A 64 -3.61 -4.90 -13.48
C SER A 64 -2.34 -4.39 -14.17
N GLU A 65 -1.54 -3.65 -13.42
CA GLU A 65 -0.25 -3.13 -13.88
C GLU A 65 0.76 -3.16 -12.73
N ASN A 66 2.05 -3.11 -13.08
CA ASN A 66 3.11 -2.99 -12.08
C ASN A 66 3.67 -1.57 -12.10
N LEU A 67 3.65 -0.90 -10.95
CA LEU A 67 4.20 0.43 -10.78
C LEU A 67 5.43 0.39 -9.87
N ALA A 68 6.50 1.05 -10.31
CA ALA A 68 7.75 1.15 -9.56
C ALA A 68 7.78 2.43 -8.73
N VAL A 69 8.01 2.30 -7.42
CA VAL A 69 8.25 3.43 -6.51
C VAL A 69 9.50 3.15 -5.70
N GLY A 70 10.50 4.02 -5.83
CA GLY A 70 11.83 3.81 -5.26
C GLY A 70 12.51 2.57 -5.87
N SER A 71 12.83 1.58 -5.03
CA SER A 71 13.46 0.31 -5.44
C SER A 71 12.49 -0.88 -5.46
N ARG A 72 11.18 -0.63 -5.29
CA ARG A 72 10.15 -1.67 -5.20
C ARG A 72 9.15 -1.55 -6.34
N ASN A 73 8.64 -2.71 -6.77
CA ASN A 73 7.54 -2.81 -7.72
C ASN A 73 6.29 -3.27 -6.98
N PHE A 74 5.20 -2.54 -7.15
CA PHE A 74 3.89 -2.83 -6.59
C PHE A 74 2.96 -3.29 -7.71
N ALA A 75 2.19 -4.34 -7.45
CA ALA A 75 1.12 -4.78 -8.33
C ALA A 75 -0.13 -3.97 -7.99
N VAL A 76 -0.66 -3.25 -8.97
CA VAL A 76 -1.82 -2.38 -8.81
C VAL A 76 -2.94 -2.94 -9.66
N THR A 77 -4.05 -3.25 -9.03
CA THR A 77 -5.26 -3.71 -9.73
C THR A 77 -6.35 -2.67 -9.56
N THR A 78 -6.82 -2.12 -10.67
CA THR A 78 -7.97 -1.22 -10.71
C THR A 78 -9.19 -2.03 -11.11
N TYR A 79 -10.22 -2.00 -10.29
CA TYR A 79 -11.54 -2.57 -10.58
C TYR A 79 -12.50 -1.45 -10.96
N TYR A 80 -13.27 -1.70 -12.00
CA TYR A 80 -14.24 -0.77 -12.54
C TYR A 80 -15.64 -1.25 -12.18
N CYS A 81 -16.41 -0.39 -11.53
CA CYS A 81 -17.83 -0.62 -11.23
C CYS A 81 -18.11 -1.97 -10.54
N GLU A 82 -17.24 -2.39 -9.62
CA GLU A 82 -17.48 -3.57 -8.79
C GLU A 82 -18.81 -3.44 -8.04
N ASN A 83 -19.12 -2.22 -7.58
CA ASN A 83 -20.43 -1.85 -7.08
C ASN A 83 -21.23 -1.05 -8.12
N GLY A 84 -22.15 -1.73 -8.82
CA GLY A 84 -22.99 -1.13 -9.85
C GLY A 84 -23.90 0.01 -9.39
N ILE A 85 -24.19 0.13 -8.09
CA ILE A 85 -25.01 1.22 -7.53
C ILE A 85 -24.33 2.58 -7.74
N TYR A 86 -23.00 2.60 -7.84
CA TYR A 86 -22.22 3.82 -8.08
C TYR A 86 -21.90 4.07 -9.56
N CYS A 87 -22.42 3.22 -10.46
CA CYS A 87 -22.22 3.31 -11.92
C CYS A 87 -23.56 3.42 -12.67
N VAL A 88 -24.46 4.26 -12.15
CA VAL A 88 -25.83 4.43 -12.70
C VAL A 88 -25.84 5.10 -14.07
N SER A 89 -24.79 5.87 -14.42
CA SER A 89 -24.68 6.54 -15.72
C SER A 89 -23.29 6.36 -16.31
N GLU A 90 -23.15 6.53 -17.62
CA GLU A 90 -21.85 6.45 -18.31
C GLU A 90 -20.87 7.53 -17.82
N LYS A 91 -21.42 8.66 -17.38
CA LYS A 91 -20.67 9.77 -16.77
C LYS A 91 -20.19 9.50 -15.35
N MET A 92 -20.53 8.35 -14.77
CA MET A 92 -20.17 7.96 -13.41
C MET A 92 -19.43 6.63 -13.42
N ARG A 93 -18.29 6.59 -12.73
CA ARG A 93 -17.49 5.37 -12.58
C ARG A 93 -17.00 5.23 -11.14
N HIS A 94 -17.35 4.11 -10.52
CA HIS A 94 -16.73 3.65 -9.28
C HIS A 94 -15.45 2.91 -9.62
N LEU A 95 -14.40 3.27 -8.91
CA LEU A 95 -13.06 2.72 -9.06
C LEU A 95 -12.62 2.21 -7.71
N LYS A 96 -12.16 0.97 -7.67
CA LYS A 96 -11.45 0.40 -6.53
C LYS A 96 -10.03 0.09 -6.97
N ILE A 97 -9.05 0.54 -6.21
CA ILE A 97 -7.64 0.32 -6.49
C ILE A 97 -7.06 -0.49 -5.35
N GLU A 98 -6.56 -1.68 -5.68
CA GLU A 98 -5.84 -2.55 -4.76
C GLU A 98 -4.35 -2.49 -5.09
N VAL A 99 -3.53 -2.21 -4.07
CA VAL A 99 -2.07 -2.19 -4.18
C VAL A 99 -1.51 -3.35 -3.38
N ALA A 100 -0.81 -4.25 -4.07
CA ALA A 100 -0.21 -5.44 -3.50
C ALA A 100 1.33 -5.44 -3.65
N TYR A 101 2.00 -6.03 -2.67
CA TYR A 101 3.44 -6.28 -2.68
C TYR A 101 3.69 -7.72 -2.24
N ASN A 102 4.46 -8.48 -3.01
CA ASN A 102 4.70 -9.92 -2.76
C ASN A 102 3.41 -10.73 -2.51
N ALA A 103 2.36 -10.46 -3.30
CA ALA A 103 1.03 -11.07 -3.17
C ALA A 103 0.24 -10.75 -1.88
N GLU A 104 0.74 -9.86 -1.02
CA GLU A 104 -0.01 -9.29 0.10
C GLU A 104 -0.64 -7.96 -0.31
N ILE A 105 -1.96 -7.80 -0.13
CA ILE A 105 -2.64 -6.52 -0.33
C ILE A 105 -2.27 -5.60 0.83
N LEU A 106 -1.62 -4.48 0.51
CA LEU A 106 -1.16 -3.51 1.50
C LEU A 106 -2.18 -2.40 1.73
N LEU A 107 -2.95 -2.06 0.69
CA LEU A 107 -3.91 -0.97 0.65
C LEU A 107 -4.99 -1.23 -0.40
N ASP A 108 -6.23 -0.90 -0.05
CA ASP A 108 -7.37 -0.76 -0.95
C ASP A 108 -7.97 0.65 -0.80
N VAL A 109 -8.26 1.30 -1.93
CA VAL A 109 -8.88 2.62 -1.96
C VAL A 109 -10.02 2.62 -2.95
N GLU A 110 -11.14 3.21 -2.55
CA GLU A 110 -12.30 3.38 -3.42
C GLU A 110 -12.59 4.85 -3.69
N SER A 111 -13.01 5.13 -4.92
CA SER A 111 -13.44 6.46 -5.33
C SER A 111 -14.53 6.38 -6.39
N VAL A 112 -15.32 7.45 -6.53
CA VAL A 112 -16.32 7.59 -7.60
C VAL A 112 -15.99 8.86 -8.39
N PHE A 113 -15.75 8.71 -9.67
CA PHE A 113 -15.53 9.81 -10.59
C PHE A 113 -16.78 10.11 -11.38
N THR A 114 -17.09 11.40 -11.50
CA THR A 114 -18.26 11.90 -12.21
C THR A 114 -17.88 13.00 -13.17
N SER A 115 -18.46 12.98 -14.37
CA SER A 115 -18.31 14.03 -15.37
C SER A 115 -19.51 14.98 -15.31
N LEU A 116 -19.25 16.28 -15.09
CA LEU A 116 -20.29 17.31 -14.91
C LEU A 116 -20.60 18.12 -16.19
N ARG A 117 -20.20 17.63 -17.37
CA ARG A 117 -20.39 18.36 -18.64
C ARG A 117 -21.41 17.70 -19.54
#